data_AF-A0AA45R6J6-F1
#
_entry.id   AF-A0AA45R6J6-F1
#
_cell.length_a   1.000
_cell.length_b   1.000
_cell.length_c   1.000
_cell.angle_alpha   90.00
_cell.angle_beta   90.00
_cell.angle_gamma   90.00
#
_symmetry.space_group_name_H-M   'P 1'
#
loop_
_entity.id
_entity.type
_entity.pdbx_description
1 polymer ?
#
loop_
_entity_poly.entity_id
_entity_poly.type
_entity_poly.pdbx_seq_one_letter_code
_entity_poly.pdbx_strand_id
1 'polypeptide(L)'
;MAFTVQNAVEIARNAHGGQVDKSGQPYLGHPLRVMGRVEGDHARMAAALHDVLEDTPVTAEDLLAAGCPPEVVATVVALTHLPDESQEAYLARVVADPVAVVVKRADIADNTSPERTARLDEATRERLAAKYARAVHLLDTLR
;
A
#
# COMPACT_ATOMS: atom_id res chain seq x y z
N MET A 1 13.28 19.41 11.85
CA MET A 1 12.20 18.69 12.55
C MET A 1 12.26 17.24 12.11
N ALA A 2 11.93 16.29 12.98
CA ALA A 2 11.85 14.88 12.58
C ALA A 2 10.58 14.65 11.74
N PHE A 3 10.67 13.78 10.74
CA PHE A 3 9.54 13.38 9.91
C PHE A 3 8.52 12.58 10.72
N THR A 4 7.23 12.76 10.44
CA THR A 4 6.12 12.19 11.23
C THR A 4 5.09 11.50 10.33
N VAL A 5 4.17 10.75 10.95
CA VAL A 5 2.98 10.20 10.28
C VAL A 5 2.19 11.27 9.53
N GLN A 6 2.09 12.49 10.08
CA GLN A 6 1.39 13.58 9.42
C GLN A 6 2.08 14.02 8.13
N ASN A 7 3.42 14.03 8.10
CA ASN A 7 4.17 14.33 6.88
C ASN A 7 3.94 13.27 5.80
N ALA A 8 3.92 11.99 6.17
CA ALA A 8 3.58 10.90 5.25
C ALA A 8 2.16 11.05 4.65
N VAL A 9 1.18 11.41 5.48
CA VAL A 9 -0.21 11.67 5.04
C VAL A 9 -0.30 12.87 4.10
N GLU A 10 0.47 13.93 4.35
CA GLU A 10 0.53 15.11 3.47
C GLU A 10 1.13 14.78 2.11
N ILE A 11 2.20 13.97 2.07
CA ILE A 11 2.77 13.48 0.82
C ILE A 11 1.74 12.66 0.05
N ALA A 12 1.10 11.68 0.69
CA ALA A 12 0.09 10.83 0.04
C ALA A 12 -1.10 11.66 -0.49
N ARG A 13 -1.55 12.66 0.27
CA ARG A 13 -2.62 13.58 -0.15
C ARG A 13 -2.25 14.34 -1.41
N ASN A 14 -1.03 14.86 -1.48
CA ASN A 14 -0.56 15.65 -2.62
C ASN A 14 -0.33 14.75 -3.84
N ALA A 15 0.29 13.58 -3.64
CA ALA A 15 0.62 12.62 -4.70
C ALA A 15 -0.63 12.04 -5.38
N HIS A 16 -1.64 11.65 -4.59
CA HIS A 16 -2.91 11.11 -5.10
C HIS A 16 -3.96 12.19 -5.39
N GLY A 17 -3.55 13.46 -5.48
CA GLY A 17 -4.44 14.59 -5.74
C GLY A 17 -5.19 14.43 -7.07
N GLY A 18 -6.51 14.29 -7.01
CA GLY A 18 -7.36 14.09 -8.19
C GLY A 18 -7.48 12.64 -8.67
N GLN A 19 -6.75 11.69 -8.07
CA GLN A 19 -6.91 10.27 -8.36
C GLN A 19 -8.23 9.74 -7.78
N VAL A 20 -8.90 8.89 -8.55
CA VAL A 20 -10.10 8.17 -8.12
C VAL A 20 -9.86 6.67 -8.09
N ASP A 21 -10.53 5.97 -7.18
CA ASP A 21 -10.48 4.52 -7.09
C ASP A 21 -11.40 3.85 -8.14
N LYS A 22 -11.40 2.51 -8.16
CA LYS A 22 -12.20 1.71 -9.10
C LYS A 22 -13.72 1.91 -8.96
N SER A 23 -14.18 2.55 -7.89
CA SER A 23 -15.58 2.92 -7.63
C SER A 23 -15.88 4.41 -7.85
N GLY A 24 -14.91 5.17 -8.38
CA GLY A 24 -15.04 6.61 -8.64
C GLY A 24 -14.90 7.50 -7.40
N GLN A 25 -14.45 6.98 -6.26
CA GLN A 25 -14.26 7.75 -5.03
C GLN A 25 -12.83 8.31 -4.95
N PRO A 26 -12.58 9.42 -4.23
CA PRO A 26 -11.22 9.93 -4.05
C PRO A 26 -10.26 8.87 -3.47
N TYR A 27 -9.11 8.67 -4.12
CA TYR A 27 -8.20 7.57 -3.80
C TYR A 27 -7.62 7.65 -2.39
N LEU A 28 -7.33 8.87 -1.89
CA LEU A 28 -6.73 9.11 -0.57
C LEU A 28 -7.44 8.38 0.59
N GLY A 29 -8.74 8.11 0.45
CA GLY A 29 -9.48 7.34 1.45
C GLY A 29 -8.91 5.93 1.67
N HIS A 30 -8.33 5.28 0.66
CA HIS A 30 -7.74 3.96 0.78
C HIS A 30 -6.48 3.94 1.66
N PRO A 31 -5.39 4.69 1.36
CA PRO A 31 -4.21 4.71 2.23
C PRO A 31 -4.53 5.07 3.69
N LEU A 32 -5.48 5.99 3.93
CA LEU A 32 -5.90 6.35 5.29
C LEU A 32 -6.60 5.21 6.04
N ARG A 33 -7.43 4.42 5.35
CA ARG A 33 -8.06 3.23 5.96
C ARG A 33 -7.06 2.11 6.21
N VAL A 34 -6.06 1.93 5.35
CA VAL A 34 -4.96 0.98 5.57
C VAL A 34 -4.14 1.41 6.78
N MET A 35 -3.76 2.70 6.86
CA MET A 35 -3.06 3.28 8.01
C MET A 35 -3.84 3.11 9.32
N GLY A 36 -5.17 3.24 9.30
CA GLY A 36 -6.01 3.04 10.48
C GLY A 36 -6.10 1.61 11.00
N ARG A 37 -5.59 0.61 10.25
CA ARG A 37 -5.58 -0.82 10.62
C ARG A 37 -4.22 -1.31 11.12
N VAL A 38 -3.20 -0.45 11.17
CA VAL A 38 -1.85 -0.79 11.61
C VAL A 38 -1.41 0.06 12.79
N GLU A 39 -0.49 -0.46 13.59
CA GLU A 39 0.02 0.19 14.81
C GLU A 39 1.50 0.54 14.68
N GLY A 40 1.93 1.58 15.39
CA GLY A 40 3.30 2.08 15.37
C GLY A 40 3.57 3.05 14.22
N ASP A 41 4.42 4.04 14.49
CA ASP A 41 4.66 5.15 13.57
C ASP A 41 5.28 4.71 12.23
N HIS A 42 6.22 3.76 12.25
CA HIS A 42 6.81 3.19 11.03
C HIS A 42 5.74 2.56 10.14
N ALA A 43 4.95 1.62 10.66
CA ALA A 43 3.90 0.96 9.89
C ALA A 43 2.86 1.95 9.39
N ARG A 44 2.50 2.96 10.19
CA ARG A 44 1.54 4.00 9.80
C ARG A 44 2.08 4.90 8.70
N MET A 45 3.35 5.30 8.75
CA MET A 45 4.00 6.04 7.67
C MET A 45 4.05 5.21 6.39
N ALA A 46 4.49 3.94 6.47
CA ALA A 46 4.55 3.04 5.33
C ALA A 46 3.15 2.81 4.73
N ALA A 47 2.12 2.58 5.55
CA ALA A 47 0.74 2.43 5.10
C ALA A 47 0.18 3.67 4.41
N ALA A 48 0.50 4.88 4.90
CA ALA A 48 0.10 6.11 4.24
C ALA A 48 0.76 6.26 2.86
N LEU A 49 1.97 5.75 2.68
CA LEU A 49 2.79 5.92 1.47
C LEU A 49 2.79 4.69 0.53
N HIS A 50 2.14 3.58 0.88
CA HIS A 50 2.41 2.27 0.25
C HIS A 50 2.19 2.21 -1.26
N ASP A 51 1.27 3.02 -1.79
CA ASP A 51 0.98 3.12 -3.23
C ASP A 51 1.64 4.32 -3.91
N VAL A 52 2.30 5.20 -3.16
CA VAL A 52 2.79 6.48 -3.69
C VAL A 52 3.82 6.26 -4.81
N LEU A 53 4.71 5.29 -4.66
CA LEU A 53 5.70 4.96 -5.69
C LEU A 53 5.12 4.14 -6.86
N GLU A 54 3.98 3.46 -6.65
CA GLU A 54 3.35 2.61 -7.67
C GLU A 54 2.41 3.41 -8.57
N ASP A 55 1.61 4.30 -7.97
CA ASP A 55 0.49 4.96 -8.64
C ASP A 55 0.75 6.44 -8.98
N THR A 56 1.91 6.98 -8.58
CA THR A 56 2.21 8.41 -8.76
C THR A 56 3.64 8.63 -9.27
N PRO A 57 3.99 9.84 -9.76
CA PRO A 57 5.36 10.14 -10.19
C PRO A 57 6.39 10.27 -9.06
N VAL A 58 5.97 10.19 -7.78
CA VAL A 58 6.87 10.34 -6.63
C VAL A 58 7.86 9.17 -6.58
N THR A 59 9.12 9.48 -6.32
CA THR A 59 10.22 8.50 -6.22
C THR A 59 10.65 8.24 -4.78
N ALA A 60 11.43 7.18 -4.56
CA ALA A 60 12.02 6.91 -3.25
C ALA A 60 12.99 8.03 -2.83
N GLU A 61 13.71 8.61 -3.79
CA GLU A 61 14.59 9.76 -3.61
C GLU A 61 13.81 11.00 -3.14
N ASP A 62 12.61 11.24 -3.67
CA ASP A 62 11.74 12.34 -3.22
C ASP A 62 11.32 12.14 -1.75
N LEU A 63 10.99 10.91 -1.34
CA LEU A 63 10.64 10.61 0.04
C LEU A 63 11.83 10.85 0.99
N LEU A 64 13.02 10.41 0.60
CA LEU A 64 14.25 10.65 1.36
C LEU A 64 14.57 12.14 1.45
N ALA A 65 14.43 12.88 0.35
CA ALA A 65 14.62 14.34 0.31
C ALA A 65 13.61 15.10 1.18
N ALA A 66 12.38 14.58 1.30
CA ALA A 66 11.36 15.08 2.23
C ALA A 66 11.65 14.74 3.70
N GLY A 67 12.71 13.98 3.99
CA GLY A 67 13.13 13.60 5.33
C GLY A 67 12.48 12.32 5.86
N CYS A 68 11.80 11.54 5.01
CA CYS A 68 11.24 10.26 5.40
C CYS A 68 12.36 9.32 5.90
N PRO A 69 12.19 8.62 7.03
CA PRO A 69 13.22 7.74 7.55
C PRO A 69 13.59 6.65 6.52
N PRO A 70 14.89 6.37 6.29
CA PRO A 70 15.31 5.38 5.28
C PRO A 70 14.66 4.00 5.46
N GLU A 71 14.43 3.57 6.70
CA GLU A 71 13.75 2.32 7.03
C GLU A 71 12.28 2.31 6.59
N VAL A 72 11.59 3.45 6.67
CA VAL A 72 10.21 3.60 6.16
C VAL A 72 10.22 3.56 4.64
N VAL A 73 11.15 4.26 4.00
CA VAL A 73 11.30 4.26 2.54
C VAL A 73 11.59 2.84 2.03
N ALA A 74 12.46 2.09 2.70
CA ALA A 74 12.73 0.70 2.36
C ALA A 74 11.47 -0.18 2.43
N THR A 75 10.63 -0.01 3.45
CA THR A 75 9.34 -0.70 3.55
C THR A 75 8.38 -0.30 2.42
N VAL A 76 8.32 0.99 2.07
CA VAL A 76 7.48 1.45 0.96
C VAL A 76 7.95 0.85 -0.37
N VAL A 77 9.27 0.82 -0.62
CA VAL A 77 9.86 0.15 -1.79
C VAL A 77 9.54 -1.33 -1.80
N ALA A 78 9.58 -2.02 -0.64
CA ALA A 78 9.16 -3.41 -0.52
C ALA A 78 7.68 -3.61 -0.90
N LEU A 79 6.82 -2.65 -0.58
CA LEU A 79 5.39 -2.65 -0.86
C LEU A 79 5.03 -2.26 -2.30
N THR A 80 5.93 -1.64 -3.06
CA THR A 80 5.72 -1.26 -4.46
C THR A 80 5.94 -2.46 -5.38
N HIS A 81 4.93 -2.83 -6.17
CA HIS A 81 5.05 -3.89 -7.18
C HIS A 81 5.61 -3.31 -8.48
N LEU A 82 6.78 -3.77 -8.92
CA LEU A 82 7.41 -3.26 -10.13
C LEU A 82 6.73 -3.80 -11.41
N PRO A 83 6.68 -3.03 -12.51
CA PRO A 83 5.94 -3.42 -13.73
C PRO A 83 6.28 -4.80 -14.32
N ASP A 84 7.55 -5.20 -14.28
CA ASP A 84 8.04 -6.46 -14.87
C ASP A 84 8.30 -7.55 -13.81
N GLU A 85 7.89 -7.32 -12.57
CA GLU A 85 8.15 -8.23 -11.45
C GLU A 85 7.02 -9.27 -11.30
N SER A 86 7.40 -10.54 -11.10
CA SER A 86 6.41 -11.57 -10.79
C SER A 86 5.78 -11.34 -9.42
N GLN A 87 4.54 -11.78 -9.24
CA GLN A 87 3.88 -11.66 -7.95
C GLN A 87 4.65 -12.37 -6.83
N GLU A 88 5.28 -13.52 -7.13
CA GLU A 88 6.12 -14.26 -6.19
C GLU A 88 7.36 -13.48 -5.77
N ALA A 89 8.06 -12.84 -6.73
CA ALA A 89 9.25 -12.05 -6.42
C ALA A 89 8.89 -10.81 -5.59
N TYR A 90 7.80 -10.12 -5.97
CA TYR A 90 7.26 -9.00 -5.21
C TYR A 90 6.92 -9.41 -3.77
N LEU A 91 6.13 -10.46 -3.58
CA LEU A 91 5.72 -10.88 -2.25
C LEU A 91 6.87 -11.50 -1.43
N ALA A 92 7.92 -12.03 -2.07
CA ALA A 92 9.14 -12.41 -1.37
C ALA A 92 9.85 -11.21 -0.75
N ARG A 93 9.91 -10.05 -1.45
CA ARG A 93 10.42 -8.80 -0.87
C ARG A 93 9.54 -8.30 0.27
N VAL A 94 8.22 -8.37 0.11
CA VAL A 94 7.27 -8.02 1.18
C VAL A 94 7.49 -8.90 2.41
N VAL A 95 7.66 -10.22 2.26
CA VAL A 95 7.84 -11.14 3.39
C VAL A 95 9.18 -10.93 4.12
N ALA A 96 10.21 -10.44 3.42
CA ALA A 96 11.49 -10.09 4.04
C ALA A 96 11.42 -8.88 5.00
N ASP A 97 10.35 -8.08 4.95
CA ASP A 97 10.11 -6.95 5.84
C ASP A 97 8.83 -7.19 6.68
N PRO A 98 8.95 -7.42 8.00
CA PRO A 98 7.79 -7.67 8.87
C PRO A 98 6.75 -6.53 8.88
N VAL A 99 7.18 -5.28 8.73
CA VAL A 99 6.27 -4.12 8.65
C VAL A 99 5.54 -4.14 7.32
N ALA A 100 6.23 -4.44 6.22
CA ALA A 100 5.61 -4.59 4.90
C ALA A 100 4.54 -5.69 4.91
N VAL A 101 4.78 -6.84 5.58
CA VAL A 101 3.76 -7.89 5.71
C VAL A 101 2.50 -7.38 6.40
N VAL A 102 2.64 -6.64 7.50
CA VAL A 102 1.50 -6.08 8.25
C VAL A 102 0.72 -5.10 7.38
N VAL A 103 1.41 -4.18 6.71
CA VAL A 103 0.78 -3.20 5.82
C VAL A 103 0.11 -3.90 4.64
N LYS A 104 0.75 -4.90 4.02
CA LYS A 104 0.19 -5.61 2.87
C LYS A 104 -1.08 -6.38 3.23
N ARG A 105 -1.14 -6.96 4.44
CA ARG A 105 -2.36 -7.60 4.94
C ARG A 105 -3.48 -6.59 5.17
N ALA A 106 -3.16 -5.42 5.70
CA ALA A 106 -4.14 -4.35 5.89
C ALA A 106 -4.67 -3.79 4.55
N ASP A 107 -3.79 -3.65 3.55
CA ASP A 107 -4.14 -3.31 2.16
C ASP A 107 -5.12 -4.34 1.58
N ILE A 108 -4.75 -5.63 1.63
CA ILE A 108 -5.61 -6.72 1.14
C ILE A 108 -6.96 -6.73 1.85
N ALA A 109 -6.98 -6.52 3.17
CA ALA A 109 -8.22 -6.46 3.95
C ALA A 109 -9.11 -5.27 3.54
N ASP A 110 -8.54 -4.11 3.21
CA ASP A 110 -9.31 -2.99 2.68
C ASP A 110 -9.89 -3.33 1.30
N ASN A 111 -9.03 -3.84 0.40
CA ASN A 111 -9.39 -4.14 -0.98
C ASN A 111 -10.39 -5.29 -1.13
N THR A 112 -10.50 -6.16 -0.13
CA THR A 112 -11.47 -7.27 -0.09
C THR A 112 -12.67 -7.00 0.82
N SER A 113 -12.78 -5.81 1.41
CA SER A 113 -13.90 -5.48 2.32
C SER A 113 -15.27 -5.59 1.62
N PRO A 114 -16.30 -6.18 2.28
CA PRO A 114 -17.64 -6.30 1.71
C PRO A 114 -18.23 -4.96 1.24
N GLU A 115 -18.01 -3.89 1.99
CA GLU A 115 -18.54 -2.55 1.68
C GLU A 115 -17.95 -1.97 0.40
N ARG A 116 -16.67 -2.26 0.12
CA ARG A 116 -16.00 -1.79 -1.12
C ARG A 116 -16.34 -2.68 -2.29
N THR A 117 -16.25 -4.00 -2.11
CA THR A 117 -16.55 -4.95 -3.18
C THR A 117 -17.99 -4.82 -3.65
N ALA A 118 -18.95 -4.50 -2.78
CA ALA A 118 -20.34 -4.25 -3.13
C ALA A 118 -20.55 -3.11 -4.15
N ARG A 119 -19.59 -2.19 -4.31
CA ARG A 119 -19.64 -1.07 -5.26
C ARG A 119 -19.04 -1.41 -6.62
N LEU A 120 -18.46 -2.59 -6.77
CA LEU A 120 -17.80 -3.04 -7.98
C LEU A 120 -18.72 -3.97 -8.78
N ASP A 121 -18.53 -3.99 -10.10
CA ASP A 121 -19.16 -4.97 -10.97
C ASP A 121 -18.66 -6.40 -10.65
N GLU A 122 -19.44 -7.39 -11.05
CA GLU A 122 -19.18 -8.80 -10.73
C GLU A 122 -17.83 -9.28 -11.25
N ALA A 123 -17.48 -8.97 -12.50
CA ALA A 123 -16.23 -9.38 -13.11
C ALA A 123 -15.02 -8.79 -12.37
N THR A 124 -15.11 -7.52 -11.96
CA THR A 124 -14.07 -6.87 -11.15
C THR A 124 -13.95 -7.52 -9.78
N ARG A 125 -15.07 -7.85 -9.11
CA ARG A 125 -15.05 -8.53 -7.80
C ARG A 125 -14.36 -9.90 -7.88
N GLU A 126 -14.73 -10.73 -8.83
CA GLU A 126 -14.16 -12.08 -9.00
C GLU A 126 -12.66 -12.02 -9.27
N ARG A 127 -12.24 -11.14 -10.19
CA ARG A 127 -10.82 -10.94 -10.51
C ARG A 127 -10.01 -10.51 -9.29
N LEU A 128 -10.52 -9.55 -8.51
CA LEU A 128 -9.84 -9.06 -7.31
C LEU A 128 -9.80 -10.13 -6.22
N ALA A 129 -10.89 -10.87 -6.01
CA ALA A 129 -10.94 -11.97 -5.06
C ALA A 129 -9.87 -13.03 -5.37
N ALA A 130 -9.76 -13.45 -6.64
CA ALA A 130 -8.74 -14.39 -7.07
C ALA A 130 -7.30 -13.82 -6.88
N LYS A 131 -7.07 -12.56 -7.28
CA LYS A 131 -5.78 -11.88 -7.10
C LYS A 131 -5.34 -11.87 -5.63
N TYR A 132 -6.23 -11.49 -4.72
CA TYR A 132 -5.92 -11.35 -3.30
C TYR A 132 -5.84 -12.69 -2.57
N ALA A 133 -6.65 -13.69 -2.95
CA ALA A 133 -6.52 -15.05 -2.42
C ALA A 133 -5.13 -15.64 -2.71
N ARG A 134 -4.63 -15.45 -3.94
CA ARG A 134 -3.25 -15.84 -4.30
C ARG A 134 -2.21 -15.08 -3.50
N ALA A 135 -2.39 -13.76 -3.33
CA ALA A 135 -1.45 -12.95 -2.55
C ALA A 135 -1.35 -13.41 -1.08
N VAL A 136 -2.50 -13.68 -0.44
CA VAL A 136 -2.54 -14.21 0.93
C VAL A 136 -1.83 -15.55 1.03
N HIS A 137 -2.09 -16.47 0.10
CA HIS A 137 -1.42 -17.77 0.06
C HIS A 137 0.11 -17.62 -0.03
N LEU A 138 0.60 -16.74 -0.88
CA LEU A 138 2.04 -16.48 -1.02
C LEU A 138 2.64 -15.84 0.26
N LEU A 139 1.95 -14.88 0.87
CA LEU A 139 2.37 -14.29 2.15
C LEU A 139 2.41 -15.31 3.32
N ASP A 140 1.68 -16.42 3.21
CA ASP A 140 1.65 -17.47 4.22
C ASP A 140 2.70 -18.57 3.96
N THR A 141 3.07 -18.79 2.71
CA THR A 141 3.96 -19.88 2.29
C THR A 141 5.42 -19.48 2.09
N LEU A 142 5.70 -18.21 1.82
CA LEU A 142 7.07 -17.68 1.65
C LEU A 142 7.76 -17.34 2.99
N ARG A 143 7.14 -17.70 4.13
CA ARG A 143 7.60 -17.38 5.49
C ARG A 143 8.83 -18.16 5.93
#